data_AF-A0A7J7MV90-F1
#
_entry.id   AF-A0A7J7MV90-F1
#
_cell.length_a   1.000
_cell.length_b   1.000
_cell.length_c   1.000
_cell.angle_alpha   90.00
_cell.angle_beta   90.00
_cell.angle_gamma   90.00
#
_symmetry.space_group_name_H-M   'P 1'
#
loop_
_entity.id
_entity.type
_entity.pdbx_description
1 polymer ?
#
loop_
_entity_poly.entity_id
_entity_poly.type
_entity_poly.pdbx_seq_one_letter_code
_entity_poly.pdbx_strand_id
1 'polypeptide(L)'
;MLDHISNSIQSGSLGKTFSSDRIVESKLTPLIPGMGAIKNAMIGAGELGCTISGAAPTTVALTESELRGEKIGEKMVEAFWKEGNLKATSTVRSLDRVGDLLHSWF
;
A
#
# COMPACT_ATOMS: atom_id res chain seq x y z
N MET A 1 -26.47 -4.51 10.49
CA MET A 1 -25.93 -5.89 10.32
C MET A 1 -25.57 -6.18 8.86
N LEU A 2 -26.41 -5.81 7.89
CA LEU A 2 -26.10 -5.94 6.46
C LEU A 2 -24.96 -5.00 5.98
N ASP A 3 -24.87 -3.78 6.52
CA ASP A 3 -23.84 -2.80 6.12
C ASP A 3 -22.42 -3.21 6.53
N HIS A 4 -22.26 -3.85 7.70
CA HIS A 4 -20.96 -4.38 8.13
C HIS A 4 -20.50 -5.58 7.28
N ILE A 5 -21.44 -6.44 6.86
CA ILE A 5 -21.13 -7.57 5.99
C ILE A 5 -20.75 -7.07 4.59
N SER A 6 -21.50 -6.11 4.04
CA SER A 6 -21.19 -5.47 2.76
C SER A 6 -19.81 -4.80 2.76
N ASN A 7 -19.49 -4.03 3.81
CA ASN A 7 -18.18 -3.39 3.96
C ASN A 7 -17.03 -4.41 4.10
N SER A 8 -17.24 -5.53 4.80
CA SER A 8 -16.22 -6.58 4.93
C SER A 8 -15.97 -7.35 3.63
N ILE A 9 -17.00 -7.56 2.81
CA ILE A 9 -16.89 -8.21 1.50
C ILE A 9 -16.21 -7.27 0.49
N GLN A 10 -16.54 -5.96 0.54
CA GLN A 10 -15.88 -4.96 -0.28
C GLN A 10 -14.40 -4.80 0.11
N SER A 11 -14.07 -4.74 1.40
CA SER A 11 -12.69 -4.56 1.85
C SER A 11 -11.81 -5.77 1.47
N GLY A 12 -12.31 -6.99 1.67
CA GLY A 12 -11.59 -8.21 1.30
C GLY A 12 -11.44 -8.45 -0.21
N SER A 13 -12.36 -7.96 -1.04
CA SER A 13 -12.24 -8.05 -2.51
C SER A 13 -11.34 -6.95 -3.09
N LEU A 14 -11.51 -5.71 -2.63
CA LEU A 14 -10.68 -4.56 -3.03
C LEU A 14 -9.20 -4.84 -2.79
N GLY A 15 -8.87 -5.35 -1.61
CA GLY A 15 -7.50 -5.65 -1.24
C GLY A 15 -6.80 -6.69 -2.12
N LYS A 16 -7.51 -7.77 -2.45
CA LYS A 16 -7.03 -8.81 -3.36
C LYS A 16 -6.80 -8.27 -4.76
N THR A 17 -7.74 -7.49 -5.29
CA THR A 17 -7.61 -6.88 -6.62
C THR A 17 -6.46 -5.87 -6.65
N PHE A 18 -6.31 -5.07 -5.60
CA PHE A 18 -5.25 -4.06 -5.48
C PHE A 18 -3.85 -4.66 -5.58
N SER A 19 -3.66 -5.88 -5.06
CA SER A 19 -2.35 -6.56 -5.04
C SER A 19 -2.06 -7.43 -6.27
N SER A 20 -2.92 -7.36 -7.30
CA SER A 20 -2.96 -8.34 -8.39
C SER A 20 -2.56 -7.81 -9.77
N ASP A 21 -1.84 -6.67 -9.85
CA ASP A 21 -1.35 -6.17 -11.14
C ASP A 21 -0.40 -7.19 -11.78
N ARG A 22 -0.78 -7.68 -12.95
CA ARG A 22 -0.01 -8.68 -13.71
C ARG A 22 0.80 -8.07 -14.85
N ILE A 23 0.64 -6.77 -15.12
CA ILE A 23 1.24 -6.09 -16.27
C ILE A 23 2.51 -5.35 -15.86
N VAL A 24 2.41 -4.44 -14.89
CA VAL A 24 3.54 -3.59 -14.50
C VAL A 24 4.31 -4.25 -13.36
N GLU A 25 3.64 -4.68 -12.31
CA GLU A 25 4.32 -5.31 -11.16
C GLU A 25 5.04 -6.61 -11.51
N SER A 26 4.59 -7.37 -12.49
CA SER A 26 5.28 -8.60 -12.93
C SER A 26 6.70 -8.32 -13.45
N LYS A 27 6.91 -7.12 -14.01
CA LYS A 27 8.21 -6.65 -14.51
C LYS A 27 9.01 -5.91 -13.44
N LEU A 28 8.35 -5.14 -12.58
CA LEU A 28 9.03 -4.29 -11.59
C LEU A 28 9.39 -5.03 -10.29
N THR A 29 8.56 -5.98 -9.83
CA THR A 29 8.81 -6.69 -8.55
C THR A 29 10.20 -7.32 -8.48
N PRO A 30 10.73 -8.00 -9.53
CA PRO A 30 12.09 -8.55 -9.49
C PRO A 30 13.21 -7.50 -9.35
N LEU A 31 12.92 -6.24 -9.68
CA LEU A 31 13.88 -5.12 -9.64
C LEU A 31 13.86 -4.38 -8.30
N ILE A 32 12.92 -4.71 -7.40
CA ILE A 32 12.76 -4.05 -6.09
C ILE A 32 13.07 -5.07 -4.99
N PRO A 33 14.32 -5.10 -4.48
CA PRO A 33 14.69 -5.94 -3.36
C PRO A 33 13.73 -5.76 -2.17
N GLY A 34 13.25 -6.86 -1.58
CA GLY A 34 12.32 -6.83 -0.45
C GLY A 34 10.83 -6.69 -0.81
N MET A 35 10.45 -6.38 -2.06
CA MET A 35 9.03 -6.22 -2.44
C MET A 35 8.21 -7.50 -2.23
N GLY A 36 8.77 -8.67 -2.54
CA GLY A 36 8.11 -9.95 -2.30
C GLY A 36 7.84 -10.21 -0.81
N ALA A 37 8.78 -9.83 0.06
CA ALA A 37 8.62 -9.95 1.50
C ALA A 37 7.52 -9.03 2.04
N ILE A 38 7.41 -7.81 1.51
CA ILE A 38 6.32 -6.89 1.86
C ILE A 38 4.97 -7.50 1.50
N LYS A 39 4.80 -8.02 0.28
CA LYS A 39 3.54 -8.65 -0.14
C LYS A 39 3.17 -9.81 0.79
N ASN A 40 4.14 -10.64 1.18
CA ASN A 40 3.92 -11.74 2.12
C ASN A 40 3.56 -11.25 3.52
N ALA A 41 4.25 -10.22 4.03
CA ALA A 41 3.97 -9.64 5.34
C ALA A 41 2.55 -9.05 5.42
N MET A 42 2.09 -8.41 4.34
CA MET A 42 0.74 -7.86 4.24
C MET A 42 -0.33 -8.95 4.26
N ILE A 43 -0.13 -10.02 3.49
CA ILE A 43 -1.03 -11.19 3.48
C ILE A 43 -1.08 -11.82 4.88
N GLY A 44 0.07 -12.01 5.53
CA GLY A 44 0.14 -12.59 6.87
C GLY A 44 -0.48 -11.72 7.97
N ALA A 45 -0.49 -10.40 7.77
CA ALA A 45 -1.12 -9.45 8.68
C ALA A 45 -2.64 -9.30 8.47
N GLY A 46 -3.21 -9.91 7.42
CA GLY A 46 -4.63 -9.79 7.10
C GLY A 46 -5.03 -8.40 6.61
N GLU A 47 -4.07 -7.63 6.09
CA GLU A 47 -4.30 -6.28 5.60
C GLU A 47 -4.90 -6.32 4.19
N LEU A 48 -5.51 -5.21 3.78
CA LEU A 48 -6.21 -5.12 2.49
C LEU A 48 -5.27 -5.51 1.36
N GLY A 49 -4.07 -4.93 1.28
CA GLY A 49 -3.09 -5.32 0.27
C GLY A 49 -2.12 -4.19 -0.03
N CYS A 50 -1.20 -4.43 -0.96
CA CYS A 50 -0.24 -3.44 -1.40
C CYS A 50 0.12 -3.60 -2.88
N THR A 51 0.55 -2.50 -3.50
CA THR A 51 1.01 -2.48 -4.89
C THR A 51 2.19 -1.51 -5.05
N ILE A 52 2.89 -1.61 -6.18
CA ILE A 52 3.92 -0.64 -6.58
C ILE A 52 3.25 0.65 -7.08
N SER A 53 3.71 1.79 -6.60
CA SER A 53 3.25 3.11 -7.03
C SER A 53 4.18 3.70 -8.10
N GLY A 54 3.60 4.12 -9.22
CA GLY A 54 4.32 4.80 -10.30
C GLY A 54 5.42 3.94 -10.92
N ALA A 55 6.60 4.54 -11.12
CA ALA A 55 7.78 3.87 -11.68
C ALA A 55 8.57 3.04 -10.65
N ALA A 56 8.05 2.89 -9.42
CA ALA A 56 8.77 2.36 -8.26
C ALA A 56 9.94 3.26 -7.77
N PRO A 57 10.60 2.96 -6.62
CA PRO A 57 10.48 1.79 -5.71
C PRO A 57 9.33 1.89 -4.70
N THR A 58 8.53 2.96 -4.73
CA THR A 58 7.50 3.21 -3.73
C THR A 58 6.44 2.10 -3.72
N THR A 59 6.19 1.53 -2.53
CA THR A 59 5.05 0.64 -2.26
C THR A 59 3.94 1.44 -1.59
N VAL A 60 2.69 1.19 -1.98
CA VAL A 60 1.50 1.81 -1.37
C VAL A 60 0.54 0.72 -0.91
N ALA A 61 -0.19 1.00 0.18
CA ALA A 61 -1.23 0.14 0.72
C ALA A 61 -2.49 0.95 1.06
N LEU A 62 -3.63 0.26 1.01
CA LEU A 62 -4.89 0.79 1.53
C LEU A 62 -5.04 0.38 3.00
N THR A 63 -5.48 1.32 3.82
CA THR A 63 -5.72 1.13 5.26
C THR A 63 -7.05 1.77 5.65
N GLU A 64 -7.70 1.23 6.67
CA GLU A 64 -8.98 1.74 7.19
C GLU A 64 -8.80 2.88 8.21
N SER A 65 -7.60 3.06 8.75
CA SER A 65 -7.29 4.13 9.70
C SER A 65 -5.82 4.53 9.67
N GLU A 66 -5.53 5.74 10.17
CA GLU A 66 -4.17 6.27 10.26
C GLU A 66 -3.28 5.40 11.15
N LEU A 67 -3.76 5.04 12.35
CA LEU A 67 -3.04 4.17 13.30
C LEU A 67 -2.73 2.78 12.71
N ARG A 68 -3.64 2.20 11.92
CA ARG A 68 -3.34 0.96 11.18
C ARG A 68 -2.30 1.22 10.09
N GLY A 69 -2.43 2.33 9.38
CA GLY A 69 -1.49 2.73 8.33
C GLY A 69 -0.06 2.89 8.83
N GLU A 70 0.12 3.47 10.02
CA GLU A 70 1.44 3.63 10.64
C GLU A 70 2.08 2.27 10.91
N LYS A 71 1.34 1.36 11.57
CA LYS A 71 1.80 -0.01 11.86
C LYS A 71 2.13 -0.80 10.59
N ILE A 72 1.32 -0.65 9.55
CA ILE A 72 1.59 -1.25 8.23
C ILE A 72 2.87 -0.67 7.66
N GLY A 73 3.01 0.66 7.67
CA GLY A 73 4.18 1.36 7.16
C GLY A 73 5.47 0.95 7.86
N GLU A 74 5.47 0.81 9.18
CA GLU A 74 6.62 0.31 9.95
C GLU A 74 7.05 -1.10 9.50
N LYS A 75 6.08 -2.02 9.34
CA LYS A 75 6.35 -3.38 8.86
C LYS A 75 6.91 -3.39 7.43
N MET A 76 6.42 -2.51 6.56
CA MET A 76 6.93 -2.38 5.20
C MET A 76 8.38 -1.89 5.19
N VAL A 77 8.70 -0.87 6.00
CA VAL A 77 10.06 -0.36 6.15
C VAL A 77 10.99 -1.44 6.70
N GLU A 78 10.54 -2.19 7.71
CA GLU A 78 11.28 -3.30 8.29
C GLU A 78 11.56 -4.40 7.25
N ALA A 79 10.57 -4.78 6.43
CA ALA A 79 10.74 -5.77 5.37
C ALA A 79 11.70 -5.29 4.27
N PHE A 80 11.62 -4.02 3.86
CA PHE A 80 12.60 -3.43 2.94
C PHE A 80 14.02 -3.46 3.50
N TRP A 81 14.18 -3.19 4.79
CA TRP A 81 15.48 -3.23 5.44
C TRP A 81 16.03 -4.67 5.53
N LYS A 82 15.25 -5.59 6.09
CA LYS A 82 15.70 -6.97 6.36
C LYS A 82 15.94 -7.79 5.10
N GLU A 83 15.04 -7.69 4.13
CA GLU A 83 15.03 -8.58 2.96
C GLU A 83 15.58 -7.90 1.71
N GLY A 84 15.51 -6.57 1.65
CA GLY A 84 15.98 -5.77 0.52
C GLY A 84 17.31 -5.05 0.76
N ASN A 85 17.75 -4.93 2.02
CA ASN A 85 18.84 -4.01 2.42
C ASN A 85 18.59 -2.56 1.93
N LEU A 86 17.31 -2.14 1.91
CA LEU A 86 16.89 -0.82 1.46
C LEU A 86 16.53 0.05 2.66
N LYS A 87 17.03 1.29 2.67
CA LYS A 87 16.54 2.32 3.58
C LYS A 87 15.24 2.87 3.02
N ALA A 88 14.19 2.87 3.83
CA ALA A 88 12.86 3.34 3.45
C ALA A 88 12.24 4.20 4.56
N THR A 89 11.27 5.02 4.17
CA THR A 89 10.42 5.80 5.07
C THR A 89 8.97 5.58 4.69
N SER A 90 8.07 5.64 5.66
CA SER A 90 6.62 5.54 5.44
C SER A 90 5.92 6.85 5.82
N THR A 91 4.81 7.14 5.15
CA THR A 91 3.87 8.20 5.53
C THR A 91 2.46 7.69 5.30
N VAL A 92 1.54 8.07 6.17
CA VAL A 92 0.11 7.83 5.96
C VAL A 92 -0.54 9.12 5.47
N ARG A 93 -1.37 9.04 4.42
CA ARG A 93 -2.06 10.19 3.83
C ARG A 93 -3.47 9.79 3.42
N SER A 94 -4.41 10.72 3.57
CA SER A 94 -5.70 10.64 2.89
C SER A 94 -5.57 11.07 1.44
N LEU A 95 -6.44 10.55 0.57
CA LEU A 95 -6.50 10.99 -0.82
C LEU A 95 -6.85 12.48 -0.89
N ASP A 96 -6.01 13.25 -1.58
CA ASP A 96 -6.32 14.63 -1.91
C ASP A 96 -7.45 14.66 -2.96
N ARG A 97 -8.58 15.25 -2.58
CA ARG A 97 -9.76 15.38 -3.45
C ARG A 97 -9.79 16.69 -4.22
N VAL A 98 -8.89 17.60 -3.86
CA VAL A 98 -8.84 18.96 -4.37
C VAL A 98 -7.83 19.02 -5.52
N GLY A 99 -6.68 18.36 -5.34
CA GLY A 99 -5.59 18.37 -6.32
C GLY A 99 -4.96 19.75 -6.40
N ASP A 100 -4.41 20.08 -7.57
CA ASP A 100 -3.78 21.38 -7.78
C ASP A 100 -4.83 22.49 -7.80
N LEU A 101 -4.83 23.33 -6.77
CA LEU A 101 -5.61 24.56 -6.74
C LEU A 101 -4.69 25.78 -6.90
N LEU A 102 -4.98 26.59 -7.90
CA LEU A 102 -4.33 27.88 -8.10
C LEU A 102 -4.85 28.84 -7.02
N HIS A 103 -4.03 29.09 -6.00
CA HIS A 103 -4.29 30.19 -5.06
C HIS A 103 -4.03 31.52 -5.78
N SER A 104 -5.04 32.06 -6.48
CA SER A 104 -4.98 33.43 -7.00
C SER A 104 -5.15 34.39 -5.82
N TRP A 105 -4.05 34.97 -5.36
CA TRP A 105 -4.08 36.22 -4.59
C TRP A 105 -4.26 37.37 -5.58
N PHE A 106 -5.50 37.78 -5.79
CA PHE A 106 -5.85 39.10 -6.32
C PHE A 106 -6.85 39.74 -5.37
#